data_AF-A0A9P7Z432-F1
#
_entry.id   AF-A0A9P7Z432-F1
#
_cell.length_a   1.000
_cell.length_b   1.000
_cell.length_c   1.000
_cell.angle_alpha   90.00
_cell.angle_beta   90.00
_cell.angle_gamma   90.00
#
_symmetry.space_group_name_H-M   'P 1'
#
loop_
_entity.id
_entity.type
_entity.pdbx_description
1 polymer ?
#
loop_
_entity_poly.entity_id
_entity_poly.type
_entity_poly.pdbx_seq_one_letter_code
_entity_poly.pdbx_strand_id
1 'polypeptide(L)'
;MLTNTFIVLALSVAGIVSAHGKVSVVTGNAGGNGTALGIKGASVARFGKNSITESDTTVFGGNAKKPLTDGLGKTTADGSLSTDMLSEAMALSGSILPQVSMSNGSLTGTWQTVTSDGTANNADGELFAVLDTTGTGAYSEGTQLVANTAMVGNGNGNVVQRALTMTGIKKRATNVGADAKFVVEVPAGTNCTGTDATTGLTGICYMKIVNNNNAGPFGGNVAFQMAVASNMTASNMTAMAKQGQRFRA
;
A
#
# COMPACT_ATOMS: atom_id res chain seq x y z
N MET A 1 12.88 18.47 59.04
CA MET A 1 13.17 19.34 57.87
C MET A 1 13.09 18.46 56.63
N LEU A 2 12.35 18.92 55.62
CA LEU A 2 11.73 18.12 54.58
C LEU A 2 12.74 17.41 53.66
N THR A 3 12.52 16.12 53.44
CA THR A 3 13.17 15.31 52.41
C THR A 3 12.73 15.79 51.03
N ASN A 4 13.68 16.31 50.24
CA ASN A 4 13.48 16.66 48.83
C ASN A 4 13.29 15.40 47.99
N THR A 5 12.06 14.90 47.89
CA THR A 5 11.69 13.91 46.89
C THR A 5 11.46 14.61 45.55
N PHE A 6 12.46 14.56 44.67
CA PHE A 6 12.25 14.89 43.25
C PHE A 6 11.36 13.82 42.63
N ILE A 7 10.09 14.14 42.41
CA ILE A 7 9.19 13.34 41.57
C ILE A 7 9.59 13.60 40.12
N VAL A 8 10.41 12.71 39.55
CA VAL A 8 10.63 12.66 38.11
C VAL A 8 9.39 11.99 37.50
N LEU A 9 8.46 12.81 36.99
CA LEU A 9 7.34 12.33 36.20
C LEU A 9 7.87 11.92 34.82
N ALA A 10 8.34 10.67 34.71
CA ALA A 10 8.66 10.07 33.41
C ALA A 10 7.36 9.92 32.62
N LEU A 11 7.07 10.90 31.76
CA LEU A 11 5.96 10.85 30.82
C LEU A 11 6.31 9.80 29.75
N SER A 12 6.02 8.54 30.02
CA SER A 12 6.09 7.48 29.02
C SER A 12 5.05 7.76 27.94
N VAL A 13 5.50 8.38 26.85
CA VAL A 13 4.74 8.54 25.61
C VAL A 13 4.57 7.15 24.99
N ALA A 14 3.51 6.47 25.41
CA ALA A 14 2.92 5.36 24.67
C ALA A 14 1.72 5.92 23.87
N GLY A 15 1.96 6.10 22.59
CA GLY A 15 1.20 6.83 21.58
C GLY A 15 0.83 5.88 20.45
N ILE A 16 -0.24 5.15 20.66
CA ILE A 16 -0.82 4.29 19.64
C ILE A 16 -1.37 5.18 18.53
N VAL A 17 -0.64 5.32 17.42
CA VAL A 17 -1.25 5.59 16.11
C VAL A 17 -1.17 4.29 15.33
N SER A 18 -2.28 3.62 15.48
CA SER A 18 -2.72 2.41 14.82
C SER A 18 -3.54 2.94 13.60
N ALA A 19 -3.58 2.36 12.41
CA ALA A 19 -4.49 2.78 11.34
C ALA A 19 -4.96 1.63 10.45
N HIS A 20 -6.25 1.62 10.07
CA HIS A 20 -6.61 1.10 8.75
C HIS A 20 -5.79 1.87 7.73
N GLY A 21 -5.26 1.19 6.74
CA GLY A 21 -4.51 1.87 5.72
C GLY A 21 -4.63 1.19 4.40
N LYS A 22 -4.32 1.98 3.38
CA LYS A 22 -4.43 1.61 1.99
C LYS A 22 -3.14 1.98 1.28
N VAL A 23 -2.84 1.25 0.22
CA VAL A 23 -1.62 1.45 -0.57
C VAL A 23 -1.97 2.28 -1.79
N SER A 24 -1.62 3.56 -1.78
CA SER A 24 -2.14 4.54 -2.76
C SER A 24 -1.23 4.77 -3.97
N VAL A 25 0.08 4.64 -3.81
CA VAL A 25 1.08 4.84 -4.88
C VAL A 25 2.22 3.85 -4.66
N VAL A 26 2.64 3.15 -5.72
CA VAL A 26 3.77 2.22 -5.71
C VAL A 26 4.59 2.36 -6.98
N THR A 27 5.91 2.38 -6.85
CA THR A 27 6.86 2.43 -7.95
C THR A 27 7.88 1.31 -7.78
N GLY A 28 8.26 0.67 -8.88
CA GLY A 28 9.36 -0.28 -8.88
C GLY A 28 10.68 0.44 -9.09
N ASN A 29 11.78 -0.13 -8.60
CA ASN A 29 13.10 0.48 -8.74
C ASN A 29 13.66 0.53 -10.17
N ALA A 30 13.02 -0.17 -11.12
CA ALA A 30 13.27 -0.03 -12.55
C ALA A 30 12.22 0.84 -13.28
N GLY A 31 11.36 1.54 -12.53
CA GLY A 31 10.36 2.48 -13.04
C GLY A 31 8.92 1.98 -12.94
N GLY A 32 8.04 2.58 -13.73
CA GLY A 32 6.60 2.31 -13.71
C GLY A 32 5.89 2.86 -12.47
N ASN A 33 4.57 2.83 -12.48
CA ASN A 33 3.75 3.32 -11.38
C ASN A 33 2.47 2.49 -11.22
N GLY A 34 2.06 2.30 -9.99
CA GLY A 34 0.96 1.44 -9.59
C GLY A 34 0.17 2.03 -8.43
N THR A 35 -1.00 1.47 -8.22
CA THR A 35 -1.80 1.63 -6.99
C THR A 35 -2.37 0.26 -6.63
N ALA A 36 -2.86 0.09 -5.40
CA ALA A 36 -3.52 -1.16 -5.06
C ALA A 36 -4.86 -1.33 -5.79
N LEU A 37 -5.26 -2.58 -6.00
CA LEU A 37 -6.60 -2.90 -6.49
C LEU A 37 -7.68 -2.29 -5.59
N GLY A 38 -8.76 -1.81 -6.21
CA GLY A 38 -9.91 -1.21 -5.50
C GLY A 38 -9.70 0.22 -5.02
N ILE A 39 -8.50 0.81 -5.19
CA ILE A 39 -8.25 2.23 -4.91
C ILE A 39 -9.05 3.08 -5.90
N LYS A 40 -9.70 4.14 -5.42
CA LYS A 40 -10.50 5.06 -6.26
C LYS A 40 -9.89 6.46 -6.40
N GLY A 41 -8.65 6.63 -5.94
CA GLY A 41 -7.91 7.87 -6.08
C GLY A 41 -8.62 9.05 -5.39
N ALA A 42 -8.76 10.16 -6.11
CA ALA A 42 -9.32 11.40 -5.56
C ALA A 42 -10.83 11.36 -5.28
N SER A 43 -11.57 10.33 -5.73
CA SER A 43 -13.00 10.24 -5.48
C SER A 43 -13.34 9.82 -4.03
N VAL A 44 -12.37 9.29 -3.28
CA VAL A 44 -12.53 8.96 -1.87
C VAL A 44 -11.85 10.03 -1.04
N ALA A 45 -12.59 10.61 -0.10
CA ALA A 45 -12.09 11.69 0.71
C ALA A 45 -10.90 11.22 1.55
N ARG A 46 -9.84 12.01 1.59
CA ARG A 46 -8.64 11.69 2.39
C ARG A 46 -8.84 11.97 3.89
N PHE A 47 -9.73 12.91 4.21
CA PHE A 47 -10.07 13.31 5.58
C PHE A 47 -11.58 13.36 5.75
N GLY A 48 -12.11 13.03 6.93
CA GLY A 48 -13.55 13.05 7.17
C GLY A 48 -14.03 11.99 8.16
N LYS A 49 -15.24 11.48 7.93
CA LYS A 49 -15.78 10.31 8.65
C LYS A 49 -15.26 9.04 7.97
N ASN A 50 -15.07 7.96 8.72
CA ASN A 50 -14.67 6.66 8.17
C ASN A 50 -15.52 6.26 6.95
N SER A 51 -16.83 6.39 7.03
CA SER A 51 -17.76 6.00 5.96
C SER A 51 -17.52 6.69 4.60
N ILE A 52 -16.74 7.77 4.55
CA ILE A 52 -16.38 8.48 3.31
C ILE A 52 -14.88 8.43 2.98
N THR A 53 -14.05 7.88 3.88
CA THR A 53 -12.59 7.85 3.72
C THR A 53 -12.00 6.46 3.59
N GLU A 54 -12.74 5.42 3.99
CA GLU A 54 -12.29 4.03 3.95
C GLU A 54 -12.95 3.21 2.84
N SER A 55 -13.75 3.83 1.97
CA SER A 55 -14.57 3.07 1.02
C SER A 55 -13.73 2.24 0.05
N ASP A 56 -12.50 2.66 -0.23
CA ASP A 56 -11.51 1.99 -1.07
C ASP A 56 -10.37 1.32 -0.27
N THR A 57 -10.48 1.23 1.06
CA THR A 57 -9.51 0.51 1.88
C THR A 57 -9.78 -0.99 1.77
N THR A 58 -8.79 -1.76 1.32
CA THR A 58 -8.92 -3.21 1.25
C THR A 58 -8.91 -3.81 2.65
N VAL A 59 -9.88 -4.68 2.92
CA VAL A 59 -9.93 -5.54 4.10
C VAL A 59 -9.78 -6.99 3.64
N PHE A 60 -8.80 -7.68 4.21
CA PHE A 60 -8.58 -9.10 3.98
C PHE A 60 -9.31 -9.92 5.04
N GLY A 61 -9.82 -11.08 4.63
CA GLY A 61 -10.35 -12.06 5.57
C GLY A 61 -9.24 -12.79 6.33
N GLY A 62 -9.60 -13.47 7.41
CA GLY A 62 -8.68 -14.35 8.15
C GLY A 62 -8.03 -13.69 9.36
N ASN A 63 -6.95 -14.32 9.84
CA ASN A 63 -6.25 -13.88 11.04
C ASN A 63 -5.18 -12.85 10.68
N ALA A 64 -5.21 -11.68 11.33
CA ALA A 64 -4.29 -10.57 11.10
C ALA A 64 -2.80 -10.92 11.29
N LYS A 65 -2.51 -11.96 12.07
CA LYS A 65 -1.15 -12.50 12.29
C LYS A 65 -0.72 -13.51 11.23
N LYS A 66 -1.58 -13.84 10.26
CA LYS A 66 -1.37 -14.85 9.22
C LYS A 66 -1.59 -14.24 7.83
N PRO A 67 -0.62 -13.46 7.31
CA PRO A 67 -0.79 -12.71 6.05
C PRO A 67 -0.91 -13.60 4.81
N LEU A 68 -0.46 -14.86 4.90
CA LEU A 68 -0.50 -15.91 3.86
C LEU A 68 -1.91 -16.48 3.60
N THR A 69 -2.98 -15.78 3.95
CA THR A 69 -4.35 -16.23 3.63
C THR A 69 -4.71 -15.86 2.20
N ASP A 70 -5.28 -16.77 1.42
CA ASP A 70 -5.65 -16.50 0.02
C ASP A 70 -6.72 -15.43 -0.14
N GLY A 71 -6.76 -14.87 -1.35
CA GLY A 71 -7.76 -13.92 -1.80
C GLY A 71 -7.26 -12.47 -1.79
N LEU A 72 -7.86 -11.69 -2.70
CA LEU A 72 -7.55 -10.27 -2.90
C LEU A 72 -8.29 -9.35 -1.93
N GLY A 73 -9.10 -9.89 -1.02
CA GLY A 73 -9.87 -9.10 -0.05
C GLY A 73 -11.03 -8.35 -0.69
N LYS A 74 -11.55 -7.35 0.02
CA LYS A 74 -12.71 -6.56 -0.40
C LYS A 74 -12.60 -5.10 0.01
N THR A 75 -13.23 -4.21 -0.74
CA THR A 75 -13.47 -2.81 -0.34
C THR A 75 -14.95 -2.60 -0.08
N THR A 76 -15.32 -1.48 0.56
CA THR A 76 -16.75 -1.14 0.70
C THR A 76 -17.33 -0.64 -0.63
N ALA A 77 -16.52 -0.01 -1.47
CA ALA A 77 -16.94 0.54 -2.76
C ALA A 77 -17.20 -0.56 -3.81
N ASP A 78 -16.36 -1.60 -3.85
CA ASP A 78 -16.40 -2.59 -4.94
C ASP A 78 -16.83 -3.99 -4.47
N GLY A 79 -16.95 -4.22 -3.15
CA GLY A 79 -17.11 -5.57 -2.63
C GLY A 79 -15.83 -6.38 -2.84
N SER A 80 -15.96 -7.65 -3.22
CA SER A 80 -14.83 -8.55 -3.43
C SER A 80 -13.96 -8.07 -4.60
N LEU A 81 -12.65 -7.97 -4.36
CA LEU A 81 -11.70 -7.59 -5.40
C LEU A 81 -11.35 -8.79 -6.29
N SER A 82 -11.14 -8.53 -7.58
CA SER A 82 -10.68 -9.51 -8.57
C SER A 82 -9.50 -8.96 -9.38
N THR A 83 -8.80 -9.83 -10.11
CA THR A 83 -7.69 -9.44 -10.97
C THR A 83 -8.12 -8.52 -12.11
N ASP A 84 -9.36 -8.65 -12.60
CA ASP A 84 -9.90 -7.84 -13.71
C ASP A 84 -9.96 -6.34 -13.37
N MET A 85 -9.94 -6.00 -12.08
CA MET A 85 -9.86 -4.62 -11.59
C MET A 85 -8.48 -3.98 -11.79
N LEU A 86 -7.51 -4.72 -12.33
CA LEU A 86 -6.18 -4.20 -12.66
C LEU A 86 -6.26 -3.01 -13.63
N SER A 87 -7.17 -3.09 -14.61
CA SER A 87 -7.40 -2.01 -15.57
C SER A 87 -7.82 -0.69 -14.90
N GLU A 88 -8.63 -0.75 -13.84
CA GLU A 88 -9.02 0.42 -13.04
C GLU A 88 -7.84 0.98 -12.24
N ALA A 89 -7.04 0.11 -11.63
CA ALA A 89 -5.84 0.54 -10.91
C ALA A 89 -4.84 1.23 -11.86
N MET A 90 -4.63 0.67 -13.06
CA MET A 90 -3.77 1.26 -14.08
C MET A 90 -4.32 2.58 -14.64
N ALA A 91 -5.65 2.72 -14.75
CA ALA A 91 -6.26 3.98 -15.15
C ALA A 91 -5.91 5.14 -14.19
N LEU A 92 -5.65 4.83 -12.92
CA LEU A 92 -5.23 5.80 -11.90
C LEU A 92 -3.71 6.04 -11.87
N SER A 93 -2.90 5.04 -12.18
CA SER A 93 -1.43 5.11 -11.99
C SER A 93 -0.62 5.26 -13.28
N GLY A 94 -1.23 5.00 -14.44
CA GLY A 94 -0.59 5.04 -15.75
C GLY A 94 -0.54 3.67 -16.44
N SER A 95 -0.09 3.66 -17.70
CA SER A 95 -0.12 2.48 -18.58
C SER A 95 1.01 1.46 -18.35
N ILE A 96 1.94 1.73 -17.41
CA ILE A 96 3.10 0.87 -17.14
C ILE A 96 3.08 0.51 -15.65
N LEU A 97 2.88 -0.77 -15.35
CA LEU A 97 2.96 -1.30 -13.99
C LEU A 97 4.33 -1.04 -13.37
N PRO A 98 4.45 -1.01 -12.03
CA PRO A 98 5.74 -0.99 -11.34
C PRO A 98 6.70 -2.06 -11.91
N GLN A 99 7.89 -1.64 -12.31
CA GLN A 99 8.92 -2.48 -12.90
C GLN A 99 10.02 -2.74 -11.87
N VAL A 100 10.27 -4.01 -11.56
CA VAL A 100 11.18 -4.43 -10.50
C VAL A 100 12.45 -5.05 -11.09
N SER A 101 13.63 -4.56 -10.70
CA SER A 101 14.91 -5.09 -11.18
C SER A 101 15.08 -6.59 -10.89
N MET A 102 15.65 -7.35 -11.83
CA MET A 102 15.89 -8.78 -11.68
C MET A 102 16.97 -9.14 -10.64
N SER A 103 17.91 -8.23 -10.37
CA SER A 103 19.09 -8.48 -9.52
C SER A 103 19.01 -7.85 -8.13
N ASN A 104 18.34 -6.71 -8.02
CA ASN A 104 18.21 -5.93 -6.77
C ASN A 104 16.81 -5.33 -6.67
N GLY A 105 15.79 -6.11 -6.98
CA GLY A 105 14.41 -5.65 -7.13
C GLY A 105 13.81 -5.08 -5.86
N SER A 106 13.14 -3.93 -5.95
CA SER A 106 12.34 -3.41 -4.84
C SER A 106 11.12 -2.64 -5.32
N LEU A 107 10.08 -2.64 -4.48
CA LEU A 107 8.88 -1.83 -4.60
C LEU A 107 8.90 -0.76 -3.51
N THR A 108 8.83 0.50 -3.90
CA THR A 108 8.64 1.62 -2.98
C THR A 108 7.22 2.11 -3.08
N GLY A 109 6.51 2.22 -1.96
CA GLY A 109 5.14 2.67 -1.97
C GLY A 109 4.77 3.61 -0.84
N THR A 110 3.52 4.03 -0.87
CA THR A 110 2.91 4.92 0.11
C THR A 110 1.79 4.18 0.82
N TRP A 111 1.95 4.02 2.12
CA TRP A 111 0.85 3.67 3.00
C TRP A 111 0.14 4.94 3.43
N GLN A 112 -1.11 5.05 3.01
CA GLN A 112 -1.99 6.08 3.51
C GLN A 112 -2.76 5.53 4.71
N THR A 113 -2.50 6.12 5.86
CA THR A 113 -3.26 5.94 7.08
C THR A 113 -4.66 6.54 6.88
N VAL A 114 -5.70 5.77 7.22
CA VAL A 114 -7.11 6.13 7.01
C VAL A 114 -7.80 6.42 8.34
N THR A 115 -7.59 5.57 9.35
CA THR A 115 -8.10 5.76 10.73
C THR A 115 -6.97 5.71 11.75
N SER A 116 -7.28 5.88 13.04
CA SER A 116 -6.30 5.86 14.14
C SER A 116 -6.35 4.57 15.00
N ASP A 117 -6.85 3.44 14.48
CA ASP A 117 -7.11 2.19 15.24
C ASP A 117 -6.38 0.89 14.82
N GLY A 118 -5.65 0.78 13.69
CA GLY A 118 -4.96 -0.47 13.22
C GLY A 118 -3.45 -0.72 13.46
N THR A 119 -3.05 -1.89 13.97
CA THR A 119 -1.67 -2.15 14.39
C THR A 119 -0.74 -2.51 13.23
N ALA A 120 0.46 -1.89 13.18
CA ALA A 120 1.56 -2.38 12.33
C ALA A 120 1.89 -3.86 12.67
N ASN A 121 2.69 -4.52 11.83
CA ASN A 121 3.09 -5.90 12.08
C ASN A 121 3.91 -6.02 13.37
N ASN A 122 4.90 -5.14 13.55
CA ASN A 122 5.84 -5.19 14.68
C ASN A 122 6.13 -3.80 15.26
N ALA A 123 6.97 -3.77 16.30
CA ALA A 123 7.34 -2.56 17.03
C ALA A 123 8.20 -1.59 16.20
N ASP A 124 8.81 -2.07 15.12
CA ASP A 124 9.58 -1.25 14.18
C ASP A 124 8.67 -0.53 13.15
N GLY A 125 7.36 -0.76 13.24
CA GLY A 125 6.36 -0.15 12.38
C GLY A 125 6.18 -0.85 11.04
N GLU A 126 6.85 -1.98 10.82
CA GLU A 126 6.83 -2.71 9.55
C GLU A 126 5.44 -3.26 9.22
N LEU A 127 5.18 -3.49 7.93
CA LEU A 127 3.98 -4.19 7.48
C LEU A 127 4.35 -5.60 7.01
N PHE A 128 3.37 -6.50 7.00
CA PHE A 128 3.53 -7.73 6.25
C PHE A 128 3.51 -7.43 4.76
N ALA A 129 4.38 -8.08 4.02
CA ALA A 129 4.30 -8.18 2.57
C ALA A 129 4.21 -9.66 2.19
N VAL A 130 3.45 -10.00 1.15
CA VAL A 130 3.41 -11.37 0.61
C VAL A 130 3.45 -11.29 -0.90
N LEU A 131 4.47 -11.93 -1.48
CA LEU A 131 4.65 -12.07 -2.91
C LEU A 131 3.89 -13.29 -3.43
N ASP A 132 2.98 -13.07 -4.36
CA ASP A 132 2.35 -14.09 -5.20
C ASP A 132 2.87 -13.96 -6.64
N THR A 133 3.65 -14.95 -7.07
CA THR A 133 4.23 -14.98 -8.43
C THR A 133 3.23 -15.40 -9.50
N THR A 134 2.09 -15.99 -9.12
CA THR A 134 1.04 -16.41 -10.05
C THR A 134 0.13 -15.25 -10.46
N GLY A 135 0.14 -14.15 -9.70
CA GLY A 135 -0.70 -12.99 -10.00
C GLY A 135 -2.20 -13.29 -9.88
N THR A 136 -2.61 -14.18 -8.96
CA THR A 136 -4.01 -14.62 -8.81
C THR A 136 -4.60 -14.32 -7.42
N GLY A 137 -3.76 -13.95 -6.45
CA GLY A 137 -4.14 -13.84 -5.04
C GLY A 137 -3.96 -15.16 -4.26
N ALA A 138 -3.17 -16.10 -4.79
CA ALA A 138 -2.82 -17.37 -4.15
C ALA A 138 -1.68 -17.20 -3.13
N TYR A 139 -1.93 -16.39 -2.10
CA TYR A 139 -0.95 -15.99 -1.10
C TYR A 139 -0.51 -17.10 -0.15
N SER A 140 -1.26 -18.18 -0.02
CA SER A 140 -0.91 -19.35 0.80
C SER A 140 0.34 -20.07 0.27
N GLU A 141 0.53 -20.04 -1.04
CA GLU A 141 1.72 -20.55 -1.74
C GLU A 141 2.76 -19.45 -1.99
N GLY A 142 2.50 -18.24 -1.49
CA GLY A 142 3.35 -17.07 -1.68
C GLY A 142 4.59 -17.05 -0.77
N THR A 143 5.46 -16.08 -1.04
CA THR A 143 6.62 -15.81 -0.18
C THR A 143 6.31 -14.65 0.75
N GLN A 144 6.35 -14.88 2.06
CA GLN A 144 6.22 -13.81 3.04
C GLN A 144 7.50 -12.96 3.07
N LEU A 145 7.31 -11.65 2.96
CA LEU A 145 8.31 -10.61 2.98
C LEU A 145 7.92 -9.57 4.04
N VAL A 146 8.69 -8.48 4.08
CA VAL A 146 8.45 -7.35 4.98
C VAL A 146 8.39 -6.07 4.16
N ALA A 147 7.42 -5.20 4.46
CA ALA A 147 7.46 -3.82 3.97
C ALA A 147 8.09 -2.95 5.06
N ASN A 148 9.36 -2.63 4.86
CA ASN A 148 10.13 -1.77 5.74
C ASN A 148 9.56 -0.37 5.64
N THR A 149 9.21 0.21 6.78
CA THR A 149 8.61 1.54 6.79
C THR A 149 8.95 2.23 8.09
N ALA A 150 9.20 3.53 8.00
CA ALA A 150 9.26 4.39 9.18
C ALA A 150 7.86 4.91 9.49
N MET A 151 6.84 4.04 9.48
CA MET A 151 5.54 4.39 10.06
C MET A 151 5.82 4.88 11.47
N VAL A 152 5.26 6.04 11.83
CA VAL A 152 5.33 6.48 13.21
C VAL A 152 4.41 5.59 14.01
N GLY A 153 4.96 4.47 14.44
CA GLY A 153 4.23 3.28 14.87
C GLY A 153 4.99 2.53 15.95
N ASN A 154 5.51 3.26 16.94
CA ASN A 154 5.98 2.67 18.19
C ASN A 154 5.55 3.52 19.37
N GLY A 155 4.25 3.69 19.56
CA GLY A 155 3.82 4.48 20.69
C GLY A 155 4.15 5.98 20.55
N ASN A 156 4.28 6.57 19.36
CA ASN A 156 4.47 8.02 19.20
C ASN A 156 3.62 8.59 18.07
N GLY A 157 2.31 8.34 18.11
CA GLY A 157 1.36 9.02 17.23
C GLY A 157 1.64 10.51 17.03
N ASN A 158 1.27 11.06 15.86
CA ASN A 158 1.52 12.47 15.51
C ASN A 158 1.38 13.37 16.75
N VAL A 159 2.51 13.87 17.24
CA VAL A 159 2.63 14.57 18.53
C VAL A 159 1.69 15.77 18.64
N VAL A 160 1.32 16.35 17.49
CA VAL A 160 0.36 17.44 17.37
C VAL A 160 -1.07 16.98 17.68
N GLN A 161 -1.46 15.79 17.24
CA GLN A 161 -2.82 15.25 17.44
C GLN A 161 -3.09 14.91 18.91
N ARG A 162 -2.08 14.35 19.62
CA ARG A 162 -2.21 13.92 21.02
C ARG A 162 -2.33 15.11 21.98
N ALA A 163 -1.58 16.19 21.74
CA ALA A 163 -1.66 17.42 22.51
C ALA A 163 -3.04 18.11 22.39
N LEU A 164 -3.65 18.10 21.20
CA LEU A 164 -4.99 18.69 20.98
C LEU A 164 -6.15 17.79 21.46
N THR A 165 -5.94 16.48 21.55
CA THR A 165 -6.96 15.55 22.06
C THR A 165 -6.99 15.54 23.59
N MET A 166 -5.83 15.66 24.25
CA MET A 166 -5.74 15.71 25.72
C MET A 166 -6.22 17.03 26.33
N THR A 167 -6.30 18.11 25.54
CA THR A 167 -6.86 19.39 25.99
C THR A 167 -8.39 19.47 25.86
N GLY A 168 -9.05 18.39 25.43
CA GLY A 168 -10.52 18.38 25.23
C GLY A 168 -10.99 19.17 24.01
N ILE A 169 -10.06 19.73 23.21
CA ILE A 169 -10.36 20.59 22.06
C ILE A 169 -10.68 19.77 20.79
N LYS A 170 -10.39 18.46 20.75
CA LYS A 170 -10.75 17.57 19.63
C LYS A 170 -11.36 16.24 20.09
N LYS A 171 -12.53 15.88 19.54
CA LYS A 171 -13.15 14.55 19.64
C LYS A 171 -12.22 13.48 19.04
N ARG A 172 -12.11 12.32 19.70
CA ARG A 172 -11.35 11.14 19.26
C ARG A 172 -11.77 10.70 17.84
N ALA A 173 -10.77 10.29 17.05
CA ALA A 173 -10.80 9.98 15.62
C ALA A 173 -10.85 11.22 14.70
N THR A 174 -9.72 11.90 14.56
CA THR A 174 -9.45 12.68 13.34
C THR A 174 -8.69 11.77 12.38
N ASN A 175 -9.30 11.41 11.25
CA ASN A 175 -8.64 10.76 10.13
C ASN A 175 -7.27 11.37 9.91
N VAL A 176 -6.25 10.55 10.14
CA VAL A 176 -4.87 10.90 9.92
C VAL A 176 -4.59 10.44 8.50
N GLY A 177 -4.96 11.24 7.50
CA GLY A 177 -4.43 11.12 6.14
C GLY A 177 -2.94 11.41 6.13
N ALA A 178 -2.18 10.69 6.94
CA ALA A 178 -0.76 10.69 7.06
C ALA A 178 -0.24 9.62 6.09
N ASP A 179 0.82 9.96 5.38
CA ASP A 179 1.47 9.03 4.49
C ASP A 179 2.77 8.57 5.13
N ALA A 180 3.00 7.27 5.11
CA ALA A 180 4.30 6.68 5.40
C ALA A 180 4.82 6.02 4.12
N LYS A 181 6.10 6.20 3.85
CA LYS A 181 6.76 5.45 2.77
C LYS A 181 7.15 4.08 3.27
N PHE A 182 6.99 3.08 2.42
CA PHE A 182 7.48 1.74 2.67
C PHE A 182 8.31 1.25 1.48
N VAL A 183 9.20 0.30 1.75
CA VAL A 183 9.99 -0.41 0.74
C VAL A 183 9.85 -1.91 1.00
N VAL A 184 9.57 -2.67 -0.05
CA VAL A 184 9.60 -4.14 -0.04
C VAL A 184 10.71 -4.59 -0.98
N GLU A 185 11.67 -5.36 -0.45
CA GLU A 185 12.69 -6.01 -1.27
C GLU A 185 12.09 -7.25 -1.93
N VAL A 186 12.22 -7.35 -3.26
CA VAL A 186 11.74 -8.49 -4.04
C VAL A 186 12.92 -9.43 -4.29
N PRO A 187 12.80 -10.74 -3.97
CA PRO A 187 13.89 -11.69 -4.17
C PRO A 187 14.41 -11.70 -5.60
N ALA A 188 15.75 -11.72 -5.74
CA ALA A 188 16.38 -11.84 -7.05
C ALA A 188 15.94 -13.15 -7.74
N GLY A 189 15.78 -13.11 -9.07
CA GLY A 189 15.30 -14.26 -9.84
C GLY A 189 13.80 -14.57 -9.69
N THR A 190 13.02 -13.70 -9.04
CA THR A 190 11.55 -13.77 -9.05
C THR A 190 11.05 -13.88 -10.48
N ASN A 191 10.15 -14.83 -10.75
CA ASN A 191 9.53 -15.01 -12.06
C ASN A 191 8.01 -14.90 -11.92
N CYS A 192 7.45 -13.84 -12.48
CA CYS A 192 6.01 -13.61 -12.49
C CYS A 192 5.37 -14.34 -13.66
N THR A 193 4.28 -15.07 -13.42
CA THR A 193 3.57 -15.87 -14.43
C THR A 193 2.13 -15.39 -14.65
N GLY A 194 1.65 -14.46 -13.84
CA GLY A 194 0.28 -13.98 -13.92
C GLY A 194 -0.04 -13.30 -15.23
N THR A 195 -1.31 -13.40 -15.61
CA THR A 195 -1.88 -12.78 -16.80
C THR A 195 -3.19 -12.12 -16.44
N ASP A 196 -3.46 -10.96 -17.01
CA ASP A 196 -4.74 -10.28 -16.84
C ASP A 196 -5.43 -10.13 -18.19
N ALA A 197 -6.61 -10.72 -18.34
CA ALA A 197 -7.34 -10.74 -19.61
C ALA A 197 -7.85 -9.34 -20.00
N THR A 198 -8.16 -8.50 -19.01
CA THR A 198 -8.76 -7.17 -19.21
C THR A 198 -7.74 -6.18 -19.78
N THR A 199 -6.52 -6.18 -19.24
CA THR A 199 -5.41 -5.34 -19.73
C THR A 199 -4.58 -6.01 -20.82
N GLY A 200 -4.67 -7.34 -20.97
CA GLY A 200 -3.85 -8.14 -21.87
C GLY A 200 -2.38 -8.29 -21.41
N LEU A 201 -2.06 -7.85 -20.19
CA LEU A 201 -0.72 -7.92 -19.64
C LEU A 201 -0.38 -9.33 -19.16
N THR A 202 0.89 -9.69 -19.26
CA THR A 202 1.45 -10.97 -18.82
C THR A 202 2.68 -10.75 -17.96
N GLY A 203 3.11 -11.78 -17.24
CA GLY A 203 4.24 -11.68 -16.32
C GLY A 203 3.94 -10.80 -15.10
N ILE A 204 2.71 -10.87 -14.59
CA ILE A 204 2.24 -10.10 -13.43
C ILE A 204 2.48 -10.89 -12.15
N CYS A 205 3.06 -10.25 -11.15
CA CYS A 205 3.03 -10.68 -9.76
C CYS A 205 2.07 -9.79 -8.96
N TYR A 206 1.52 -10.33 -7.87
CA TYR A 206 0.86 -9.52 -6.85
C TYR A 206 1.71 -9.43 -5.59
N MET A 207 1.79 -8.23 -5.03
CA MET A 207 2.29 -7.99 -3.68
C MET A 207 1.12 -7.60 -2.78
N LYS A 208 0.77 -8.47 -1.84
CA LYS A 208 -0.12 -8.09 -0.72
C LYS A 208 0.71 -7.33 0.30
N ILE A 209 0.25 -6.17 0.71
CA ILE A 209 0.85 -5.39 1.80
C ILE A 209 -0.23 -5.14 2.82
N VAL A 210 -0.04 -5.62 4.06
CA VAL A 210 -1.08 -5.56 5.11
C VAL A 210 -0.52 -5.28 6.50
N ASN A 211 -1.37 -4.66 7.32
CA ASN A 211 -1.14 -4.50 8.76
C ASN A 211 -1.67 -5.72 9.56
N ASN A 212 -1.45 -5.73 10.87
CA ASN A 212 -1.87 -6.79 11.78
C ASN A 212 -3.05 -6.36 12.65
N ASN A 213 -4.12 -5.83 12.05
CA ASN A 213 -5.32 -5.41 12.78
C ASN A 213 -6.33 -6.56 12.94
N ASN A 214 -6.78 -6.82 14.18
CA ASN A 214 -7.75 -7.88 14.49
C ASN A 214 -9.16 -7.66 13.89
N ALA A 215 -9.53 -6.44 13.50
CA ALA A 215 -10.76 -6.17 12.75
C ALA A 215 -10.69 -6.68 11.28
N GLY A 216 -9.53 -7.20 10.88
CA GLY A 216 -9.18 -7.68 9.55
C GLY A 216 -7.84 -7.08 9.15
N PRO A 217 -6.90 -7.83 8.54
CA PRO A 217 -5.73 -7.19 7.95
C PRO A 217 -6.18 -6.16 6.89
N PHE A 218 -5.77 -4.90 7.06
CA PHE A 218 -6.04 -3.83 6.10
C PHE A 218 -4.81 -3.61 5.23
N GLY A 219 -5.02 -3.16 3.98
CA GLY A 219 -3.91 -2.81 3.12
C GLY A 219 -4.28 -2.76 1.64
N GLY A 220 -3.59 -3.54 0.81
CA GLY A 220 -3.89 -3.64 -0.62
C GLY A 220 -3.08 -4.69 -1.37
N ASN A 221 -3.53 -5.00 -2.58
CA ASN A 221 -2.83 -5.87 -3.54
C ASN A 221 -2.25 -5.01 -4.65
N VAL A 222 -0.95 -5.08 -4.88
CA VAL A 222 -0.25 -4.28 -5.88
C VAL A 222 0.24 -5.19 -6.98
N ALA A 223 -0.23 -4.98 -8.21
CA ALA A 223 0.32 -5.64 -9.38
C ALA A 223 1.65 -5.02 -9.78
N PHE A 224 2.61 -5.85 -10.15
CA PHE A 224 3.89 -5.40 -10.69
C PHE A 224 4.46 -6.42 -11.66
N GLN A 225 5.49 -6.02 -12.41
CA GLN A 225 6.22 -6.91 -13.30
C GLN A 225 7.71 -6.84 -13.00
N MET A 226 8.40 -7.94 -13.26
CA MET A 226 9.85 -7.91 -13.30
C MET A 226 10.31 -7.19 -14.56
N ALA A 227 11.22 -6.25 -14.40
CA ALA A 227 11.85 -5.55 -15.52
C ALA A 227 12.63 -6.57 -16.35
N VAL A 228 12.11 -6.87 -17.54
CA VAL A 228 12.90 -7.57 -18.54
C VAL A 228 14.05 -6.67 -18.94
N ALA A 229 15.25 -7.24 -19.13
CA ALA A 229 16.39 -6.51 -19.69
C ALA A 229 15.97 -6.00 -21.09
N SER A 230 15.57 -4.73 -21.14
CA SER A 230 15.13 -3.99 -22.33
C SER A 230 13.82 -4.48 -22.99
N ASN A 231 12.69 -4.07 -22.42
CA ASN A 231 11.54 -3.60 -23.21
C ASN A 231 11.34 -2.09 -22.98
N MET A 232 12.41 -1.31 -23.22
CA MET A 232 12.21 0.00 -23.84
C MET A 232 11.77 -0.23 -25.29
N THR A 233 10.60 -0.83 -25.49
CA THR A 233 9.99 -0.88 -26.81
C THR A 233 9.49 0.51 -27.13
N ALA A 234 10.16 1.11 -28.11
CA ALA A 234 9.89 2.39 -28.73
C ALA A 234 8.50 2.46 -29.42
N SER A 235 7.43 2.05 -28.75
CA SER A 235 6.09 2.01 -29.33
C SER A 235 5.35 3.35 -29.28
N ASN A 236 5.91 4.37 -28.60
CA ASN A 236 5.32 5.72 -28.55
C ASN A 236 6.09 6.81 -29.33
N MET A 237 7.25 6.52 -29.92
CA MET A 237 7.92 7.49 -30.80
C MET A 237 7.39 7.48 -32.24
N THR A 238 6.78 6.38 -32.68
CA THR A 238 6.25 6.26 -34.05
C THR A 238 4.87 6.94 -34.22
N ALA A 239 4.09 7.08 -33.14
CA ALA A 239 2.78 7.73 -33.20
C ALA A 239 2.87 9.27 -33.33
N MET A 240 3.86 9.92 -32.70
CA MET A 240 4.08 11.36 -32.86
C MET A 240 4.75 11.73 -34.18
N ALA A 241 5.62 10.87 -34.74
CA ALA A 241 6.27 11.14 -36.02
C ALA A 241 5.28 11.14 -37.21
N LYS A 242 4.21 10.32 -37.14
CA LYS A 242 3.23 10.20 -38.23
C LYS A 242 2.13 11.28 -38.18
N GLN A 243 1.89 11.88 -37.02
CA GLN A 243 0.89 12.94 -36.86
C GLN A 243 1.44 14.32 -37.26
N GLY A 244 2.75 14.54 -37.17
CA GLY A 244 3.41 15.79 -37.61
C GLY A 244 3.52 15.95 -39.14
N GLN A 245 3.44 14.86 -39.92
CA GLN A 245 3.51 14.92 -41.39
C GLN A 245 2.15 15.14 -42.07
N ARG A 246 1.03 15.02 -41.34
CA ARG A 246 -0.32 15.24 -41.91
C ARG A 246 -0.82 16.67 -41.85
N PHE A 247 -0.07 17.58 -41.22
CA PHE A 247 -0.37 19.02 -41.17
C PHE A 247 0.45 19.85 -42.17
N ARG A 248 1.10 19.20 -43.14
CA ARG A 248 1.79 19.85 -44.26
C ARG A 248 1.33 19.26 -45.59
N ALA A 249 0.09 19.57 -45.96
CA ALA A 249 -0.43 19.49 -47.31
C ALA A 249 -1.49 20.59 -47.46
#